data_AF-A0AAD4LKN6-F1
#
_entry.id   AF-A0AAD4LKN6-F1
#
_cell.length_a   1.000
_cell.length_b   1.000
_cell.length_c   1.000
_cell.angle_alpha   90.00
_cell.angle_beta   90.00
_cell.angle_gamma   90.00
#
_symmetry.space_group_name_H-M   'P 1'
#
loop_
_entity.id
_entity.type
_entity.pdbx_description
1 polymer ?
#
loop_
_entity_poly.entity_id
_entity_poly.type
_entity_poly.pdbx_seq_one_letter_code
_entity_poly.pdbx_strand_id
1 'polypeptide(L)'
;MTTAPPQIVVYASLPLTVSLDTDLDLSPINWHWVPCLTLPLKKLNELPGHLSERPYKWIRYAIGVVVGAEGVLSTSRDSLDVMDDNAASLVESTVLYYHISDEERGRMLPVDPHDEQRT
;
A
#
# COMPACT_ATOMS: atom_id res chain seq x y z
N MET A 1 23.88 -18.40 -6.57
CA MET A 1 22.49 -17.94 -6.74
C MET A 1 22.23 -16.94 -5.64
N THR A 2 22.19 -15.64 -5.94
CA THR A 2 22.03 -14.58 -4.95
C THR A 2 20.55 -14.47 -4.63
N THR A 3 20.13 -14.94 -3.46
CA THR A 3 18.75 -14.73 -2.97
C THR A 3 18.55 -13.24 -2.72
N ALA A 4 17.45 -12.70 -3.23
CA ALA A 4 17.09 -11.30 -2.97
C ALA A 4 16.97 -11.07 -1.45
N PRO A 5 17.41 -9.91 -0.93
CA PRO A 5 17.29 -9.62 0.48
C PRO A 5 15.82 -9.62 0.91
N PRO A 6 15.51 -10.01 2.16
CA PRO A 6 14.14 -10.05 2.63
C PRO A 6 13.53 -8.64 2.60
N GLN A 7 12.29 -8.55 2.13
CA GLN A 7 11.61 -7.29 1.87
C GLN A 7 10.10 -7.41 2.08
N ILE A 8 9.48 -6.30 2.43
CA ILE A 8 8.03 -6.16 2.50
C ILE A 8 7.59 -5.39 1.29
N VAL A 9 6.63 -5.94 0.54
CA VAL A 9 6.02 -5.25 -0.60
C VAL A 9 4.57 -4.96 -0.25
N VAL A 10 4.18 -3.69 -0.32
CA VAL A 10 2.81 -3.26 -0.06
C VAL A 10 2.18 -2.86 -1.38
N TYR A 11 1.12 -3.57 -1.74
CA TYR A 11 0.27 -3.24 -2.87
C TYR A 11 -0.87 -2.35 -2.41
N ALA A 12 -1.24 -1.37 -3.23
CA ALA A 12 -2.48 -0.63 -3.08
C ALA A 12 -3.28 -0.74 -4.36
N SER A 13 -4.61 -0.64 -4.23
CA SER A 13 -5.50 -0.59 -5.38
C SER A 13 -5.57 0.86 -5.88
N LEU A 14 -5.21 1.09 -7.14
CA LEU A 14 -5.25 2.41 -7.78
C LEU A 14 -6.03 2.33 -9.11
N PRO A 15 -6.76 3.38 -9.49
CA PRO A 15 -7.45 3.43 -10.77
C PRO A 15 -6.44 3.57 -11.92
N LEU A 16 -6.63 2.81 -13.01
CA LEU A 16 -5.83 2.94 -14.23
C LEU A 16 -6.23 4.17 -15.05
N THR A 17 -7.52 4.44 -15.09
CA THR A 17 -8.07 5.59 -15.79
C THR A 17 -8.75 6.48 -14.78
N VAL A 18 -8.39 7.76 -14.80
CA VAL A 18 -9.15 8.77 -14.09
C VAL A 18 -9.89 9.62 -15.11
N SER A 19 -11.22 9.54 -15.03
CA SER A 19 -12.09 10.42 -15.79
C SER A 19 -12.00 11.83 -15.18
N LEU A 20 -11.91 12.85 -16.03
CA LEU A 20 -12.01 14.26 -15.62
C LEU A 20 -13.45 14.64 -15.21
N ASP A 21 -14.43 13.80 -15.52
CA ASP A 21 -15.79 13.93 -14.99
C ASP A 21 -15.80 13.55 -13.51
N THR A 22 -16.64 14.22 -12.73
CA THR A 22 -16.60 14.31 -11.26
C THR A 22 -16.69 13.01 -10.47
N ASP A 23 -16.91 11.86 -11.12
CA ASP A 23 -17.05 10.57 -10.47
C ASP A 23 -15.91 9.61 -10.86
N LEU A 24 -15.17 9.10 -9.86
CA LEU A 24 -14.25 7.98 -10.08
C LEU A 24 -15.04 6.73 -10.47
N ASP A 25 -14.63 6.07 -11.54
CA ASP A 25 -15.17 4.75 -11.88
C ASP A 25 -14.70 3.73 -10.83
N LEU A 26 -15.63 3.33 -9.95
CA LEU A 26 -15.44 2.32 -8.91
C LEU A 26 -15.54 0.88 -9.44
N SER A 27 -15.71 0.69 -10.76
CA SER A 27 -15.71 -0.63 -11.39
C SER A 27 -14.45 -1.41 -11.03
N PRO A 28 -14.55 -2.68 -10.59
CA PRO A 28 -13.40 -3.51 -10.28
C PRO A 28 -12.40 -3.67 -11.43
N ILE A 29 -12.84 -3.43 -12.67
CA ILE A 29 -12.00 -3.51 -13.88
C ILE A 29 -11.06 -2.30 -13.99
N ASN A 30 -11.43 -1.13 -13.45
CA ASN A 30 -10.59 0.06 -13.49
C ASN A 30 -9.49 0.04 -12.41
N TRP A 31 -9.63 -0.79 -11.37
CA TRP A 31 -8.79 -0.74 -10.19
C TRP A 31 -7.79 -1.90 -10.12
N HIS A 32 -6.51 -1.57 -10.13
CA HIS A 32 -5.44 -2.55 -10.18
C HIS A 32 -4.56 -2.47 -8.94
N TRP A 33 -4.12 -3.64 -8.47
CA TRP A 33 -3.15 -3.73 -7.39
C TRP A 33 -1.76 -3.40 -7.93
N VAL A 34 -1.19 -2.30 -7.47
CA VAL A 34 0.13 -1.81 -7.87
C VAL A 34 1.06 -1.87 -6.66
N PRO A 35 2.31 -2.35 -6.82
CA PRO A 35 3.29 -2.33 -5.74
C PRO A 35 3.74 -0.90 -5.47
N CYS A 36 3.24 -0.28 -4.41
CA CYS A 36 3.48 1.13 -4.09
C CYS A 36 4.64 1.32 -3.12
N LEU A 37 4.89 0.37 -2.22
CA LEU A 37 6.01 0.41 -1.29
C LEU A 37 6.81 -0.89 -1.33
N THR A 38 8.13 -0.76 -1.37
CA THR A 38 9.07 -1.86 -1.12
C THR A 38 10.00 -1.46 0.00
N LEU A 39 9.93 -2.17 1.12
CA LEU A 39 10.65 -1.85 2.34
C LEU A 39 11.67 -2.96 2.63
N PRO A 40 12.98 -2.66 2.66
CA PRO A 40 13.98 -3.65 3.02
C PRO A 40 13.85 -4.04 4.50
N LEU A 41 13.64 -5.33 4.78
CA LEU A 41 13.39 -5.84 6.14
C LEU A 41 14.53 -5.50 7.08
N LYS A 42 15.77 -5.65 6.60
CA LYS A 42 16.99 -5.32 7.34
C LYS A 42 16.99 -3.87 7.80
N LYS A 43 16.65 -2.93 6.91
CA LYS A 43 16.61 -1.50 7.25
C LYS A 43 15.50 -1.20 8.24
N LEU A 44 14.32 -1.81 8.10
CA LEU A 44 13.22 -1.64 9.05
C LEU A 44 13.59 -2.11 10.46
N ASN A 45 14.26 -3.26 10.58
CA ASN A 45 14.72 -3.80 11.86
C ASN A 45 15.89 -3.03 12.47
N GLU A 46 16.66 -2.31 11.66
CA GLU A 46 17.75 -1.44 12.12
C GLU A 46 17.28 -0.04 12.56
N LEU A 47 16.03 0.34 12.29
CA LEU A 47 15.50 1.65 12.67
C LEU A 47 15.28 1.71 14.20
N PRO A 48 15.97 2.60 14.93
CA PRO A 48 15.82 2.71 16.36
C PRO A 48 14.49 3.40 16.73
N GLY A 49 13.84 2.93 17.81
CA GLY A 49 12.65 3.57 18.41
C GLY A 49 11.31 2.92 18.05
N HIS A 50 10.23 3.72 18.03
CA HIS A 50 8.83 3.27 17.91
C HIS A 50 8.46 2.53 16.61
N LEU A 51 9.31 2.64 15.57
CA LEU A 51 9.12 1.90 14.31
C LEU A 51 9.26 0.38 14.52
N SER A 52 10.13 -0.04 15.44
CA SER A 52 10.36 -1.45 15.76
C SER A 52 9.23 -2.07 16.59
N GLU A 53 8.47 -1.29 17.36
CA GLU A 53 7.46 -1.82 18.28
C GLU A 53 6.14 -2.16 17.58
N ARG A 54 5.76 -1.37 16.57
CA ARG A 54 4.51 -1.54 15.80
C ARG A 54 4.74 -1.29 14.32
N PRO A 55 5.56 -2.13 13.66
CA PRO A 55 5.97 -1.91 12.29
C PRO A 55 4.78 -1.79 11.34
N TYR A 56 3.74 -2.62 11.52
CA TYR A 56 2.57 -2.62 10.67
C TYR A 56 1.74 -1.34 10.75
N LYS A 57 1.62 -0.75 11.94
CA LYS A 57 0.97 0.57 12.10
C LYS A 57 1.66 1.64 11.27
N TRP A 58 2.99 1.63 11.25
CA TRP A 58 3.78 2.59 10.47
C TRP A 58 3.74 2.31 8.98
N ILE A 59 3.74 1.04 8.58
CA ILE A 59 3.56 0.65 7.18
C ILE A 59 2.18 1.12 6.70
N ARG A 60 1.12 0.92 7.50
CA ARG A 60 -0.24 1.38 7.21
C ARG A 60 -0.30 2.89 7.03
N TYR A 61 0.34 3.62 7.94
CA TYR A 61 0.44 5.07 7.83
C TYR A 61 1.18 5.50 6.55
N ALA A 62 2.35 4.91 6.28
CA ALA A 62 3.17 5.27 5.13
C ALA A 62 2.44 5.01 3.81
N ILE A 63 1.79 3.84 3.64
CA ILE A 63 1.03 3.56 2.43
C ILE A 63 -0.20 4.47 2.31
N GLY A 64 -0.89 4.77 3.41
CA GLY A 64 -2.02 5.70 3.43
C GLY A 64 -1.62 7.11 2.98
N VAL A 65 -0.43 7.59 3.35
CA VAL A 65 0.13 8.86 2.86
C VAL A 65 0.43 8.81 1.37
N VAL A 66 1.05 7.72 0.87
CA VAL A 66 1.37 7.57 -0.56
C VAL A 66 0.11 7.53 -1.42
N VAL A 67 -0.89 6.79 -0.94
CA VAL A 67 -2.18 6.60 -1.61
C VAL A 67 -3.07 7.84 -1.47
N GLY A 68 -2.93 8.59 -0.37
CA GLY A 68 -3.79 9.72 -0.05
C GLY A 68 -5.16 9.32 0.50
N ALA A 69 -5.29 8.10 1.04
CA ALA A 69 -6.55 7.57 1.56
C ALA A 69 -6.33 6.68 2.80
N GLU A 70 -7.32 6.65 3.69
CA GLU A 70 -7.34 5.74 4.85
C GLU A 70 -7.73 4.31 4.43
N GLY A 71 -7.14 3.33 5.10
CA GLY A 71 -7.29 1.94 4.76
C GLY A 71 -6.67 1.00 5.77
N VAL A 72 -6.79 -0.29 5.50
CA VAL A 72 -6.31 -1.38 6.37
C VAL A 72 -5.36 -2.28 5.62
N LEU A 73 -4.37 -2.82 6.33
CA LEU A 73 -3.45 -3.80 5.77
C LEU A 73 -4.03 -5.20 5.90
N SER A 74 -3.85 -6.00 4.85
CA SER A 74 -4.13 -7.44 4.85
C SER A 74 -2.99 -8.22 4.20
N THR A 75 -2.86 -9.48 4.58
CA THR A 75 -1.99 -10.46 3.90
C THR A 75 -2.64 -11.03 2.64
N SER A 76 -3.95 -10.80 2.45
CA SER A 76 -4.73 -11.31 1.33
C SER A 76 -5.20 -10.18 0.42
N ARG A 77 -5.16 -10.47 -0.89
CA ARG A 77 -5.67 -9.58 -1.94
C ARG A 77 -7.20 -9.57 -1.99
N ASP A 78 -7.82 -10.73 -1.80
CA ASP A 78 -9.24 -10.96 -2.11
C ASP A 78 -10.12 -11.02 -0.86
N SER A 79 -9.52 -11.01 0.33
CA SER A 79 -10.23 -11.06 1.60
C SER A 79 -9.65 -10.06 2.59
N LEU A 80 -10.52 -9.42 3.35
CA LEU A 80 -10.14 -8.52 4.42
C LEU A 80 -9.73 -9.32 5.67
N ASP A 81 -8.50 -9.84 5.67
CA ASP A 81 -7.86 -10.36 6.88
C ASP A 81 -7.06 -9.22 7.51
N VAL A 82 -7.72 -8.43 8.37
CA VAL A 82 -7.12 -7.22 8.96
C VAL A 82 -5.97 -7.62 9.86
N MET A 83 -4.78 -7.12 9.51
CA MET A 83 -3.59 -7.43 10.28
C MET A 83 -3.61 -6.72 11.64
N ASP A 84 -3.13 -7.39 12.69
CA ASP A 84 -2.96 -6.76 13.99
C ASP A 84 -1.81 -5.74 13.94
N ASP A 85 -2.15 -4.46 13.96
CA ASP A 85 -1.21 -3.34 14.02
C ASP A 85 -0.24 -3.41 15.22
N ASN A 86 -0.57 -4.19 16.25
CA ASN A 86 0.26 -4.36 17.44
C ASN A 86 1.22 -5.54 17.34
N ALA A 87 1.20 -6.30 16.23
CA ALA A 87 2.17 -7.37 16.01
C ALA A 87 3.58 -6.78 15.93
N ALA A 88 4.44 -7.24 16.84
CA ALA A 88 5.74 -6.63 17.10
C ALA A 88 6.86 -7.10 16.15
N SER A 89 6.58 -7.94 15.15
CA SER A 89 7.65 -8.62 14.42
C SER A 89 7.43 -8.71 12.91
N LEU A 90 8.45 -8.26 12.18
CA LEU A 90 8.66 -8.45 10.75
C LEU A 90 9.85 -9.42 10.59
N VAL A 91 9.57 -10.72 10.58
CA VAL A 91 10.62 -11.76 10.57
C VAL A 91 10.94 -12.25 9.16
N GLU A 92 9.99 -12.12 8.23
CA GLU A 92 10.09 -12.67 6.89
C GLU A 92 9.69 -11.66 5.81
N SER A 93 9.98 -12.02 4.56
CA SER A 93 9.45 -11.29 3.41
C SER A 93 7.93 -11.45 3.36
N THR A 94 7.21 -10.35 3.35
CA THR A 94 5.75 -10.36 3.37
C THR A 94 5.21 -9.51 2.24
N VAL A 95 4.16 -10.00 1.58
CA VAL A 95 3.35 -9.20 0.66
C VAL A 95 2.11 -8.74 1.43
N LEU A 96 1.85 -7.44 1.40
CA LEU A 96 0.71 -6.82 2.05
C LEU A 96 -0.15 -6.12 1.00
N TYR A 97 -1.44 -6.07 1.27
CA TYR A 97 -2.45 -5.42 0.45
C TYR A 97 -3.13 -4.36 1.31
N TYR A 98 -3.07 -3.10 0.85
CA TYR A 98 -3.72 -1.97 1.48
C TYR A 98 -5.11 -1.79 0.89
N HIS A 99 -6.11 -2.15 1.68
CA HIS A 99 -7.52 -2.09 1.32
C HIS A 99 -8.10 -0.75 1.74
N ILE A 100 -8.71 -0.07 0.79
CA ILE A 100 -9.36 1.24 0.94
C ILE A 100 -10.86 1.01 0.73
N SER A 101 -11.71 1.65 1.53
CA SER A 101 -13.16 1.54 1.35
C SER A 101 -13.62 2.29 0.10
N ASP A 102 -14.79 1.97 -0.43
CA ASP A 102 -15.30 2.68 -1.61
C ASP A 102 -15.56 4.17 -1.33
N GLU A 103 -15.89 4.55 -0.09
CA GLU A 103 -16.03 5.95 0.32
C GLU A 103 -14.70 6.70 0.25
N GLU A 104 -13.61 6.07 0.70
CA GLU A 104 -12.27 6.65 0.62
C GLU A 104 -11.77 6.70 -0.82
N ARG A 105 -12.06 5.68 -1.63
CA ARG A 105 -11.77 5.66 -3.08
C ARG A 105 -12.46 6.82 -3.81
N GLY A 106 -13.72 7.10 -3.49
CA GLY A 106 -14.47 8.22 -4.04
C GLY A 106 -13.89 9.60 -3.67
N ARG A 107 -13.03 9.69 -2.65
CA ARG A 107 -12.35 10.92 -2.24
C ARG A 107 -10.96 11.08 -2.86
N MET A 108 -10.43 10.04 -3.49
CA MET A 108 -9.09 10.09 -4.09
C MET A 108 -9.10 11.09 -5.24
N LEU A 109 -8.13 11.99 -5.26
CA LEU A 109 -7.97 12.90 -6.39
C LEU A 109 -7.45 12.13 -7.60
N PRO A 110 -7.79 12.57 -8.83
CA PRO A 110 -7.16 12.05 -10.02
C PRO A 110 -5.64 12.11 -9.93
N VAL A 111 -4.98 11.00 -10.27
CA VAL A 111 -3.55 11.03 -10.60
C VAL A 111 -3.41 11.88 -11.85
N ASP A 112 -2.53 12.89 -11.79
CA ASP A 112 -2.30 13.80 -12.93
C ASP A 112 -1.88 12.97 -14.15
N PRO A 113 -2.59 13.06 -15.29
CA PRO A 113 -2.25 12.32 -16.50
C PRO A 113 -0.93 12.77 -17.16
N HIS A 114 -0.20 13.75 -16.60
CA HIS A 114 0.95 14.37 -17.24
C HIS A 114 2.35 13.98 -16.70
N ASP A 115 2.57 12.70 -16.35
CA ASP A 115 3.91 12.16 -16.06
C ASP A 115 4.51 11.27 -17.19
N GLU A 116 3.83 11.10 -18.33
CA GLU A 116 4.33 10.27 -19.45
C GLU A 116 5.25 10.99 -20.47
N GLN A 117 5.87 12.13 -20.15
CA GLN A 117 6.76 12.85 -21.11
C GLN A 117 8.14 13.26 -20.58
N ARG A 118 8.76 12.46 -19.71
CA ARG A 118 10.21 12.56 -19.47
C ARG A 118 10.91 11.20 -19.54
N THR A 119 11.15 10.74 -20.76
CA THR A 119 12.30 9.88 -21.10
C THR A 119 13.04 10.48 -22.28
#